data_AF-A0A524FZA4-F1
#
_entry.id   AF-A0A524FZA4-F1
#
_cell.length_a   1.000
_cell.length_b   1.000
_cell.length_c   1.000
_cell.angle_alpha   90.00
_cell.angle_beta   90.00
_cell.angle_gamma   90.00
#
_symmetry.space_group_name_H-M   'P 1'
#
loop_
_entity.id
_entity.type
_entity.pdbx_description
1 polymer ?
#
loop_
_entity_poly.entity_id
_entity_poly.type
_entity_poly.pdbx_seq_one_letter_code
_entity_poly.pdbx_strand_id
1 'polypeptide(L)'
;MQFESIVSRSFNVDFIYFDLLFTLVWIALLWKRGYVKPLLFGFLGILVNFIVDYYIWYRYLGIRTVEGLPNWISPFSFFVYFSITYGMVQYSYVQVMFSTQPGHLVNERRERIHWSFLLFFGWLIIGFVSVLLPINDTKITVTRIMTEQRIIEVFVVIGEYILLALLAYLKKFNLDWKMISYIFLVGVFVH
;
A
#
# COMPACT_ATOMS: atom_id res chain seq x y z
N MET A 1 26.05 -12.69 -18.57
CA MET A 1 24.79 -11.96 -18.85
C MET A 1 24.11 -11.68 -17.53
N GLN A 2 24.09 -10.44 -17.06
CA GLN A 2 23.22 -10.07 -15.94
C GLN A 2 21.80 -10.03 -16.49
N PHE A 3 20.90 -10.82 -15.92
CA PHE A 3 19.48 -10.73 -16.23
C PHE A 3 18.96 -9.43 -15.63
N GLU A 4 18.65 -8.44 -16.46
CA GLU A 4 17.97 -7.23 -15.99
C GLU A 4 16.57 -7.60 -15.53
N SER A 5 16.30 -7.41 -14.24
CA SER A 5 14.98 -7.66 -13.67
C SER A 5 14.15 -6.39 -13.79
N ILE A 6 13.39 -6.28 -14.88
CA ILE A 6 12.47 -5.16 -15.10
C ILE A 6 11.05 -5.58 -14.74
N VAL A 7 10.41 -4.83 -13.86
CA VAL A 7 8.99 -4.99 -13.52
C VAL A 7 8.25 -3.80 -14.09
N SER A 8 7.34 -4.04 -15.04
CA SER A 8 6.52 -3.00 -15.64
C SER A 8 5.04 -3.32 -15.49
N ARG A 9 4.24 -2.31 -15.18
CA ARG A 9 2.79 -2.40 -15.03
C ARG A 9 2.16 -1.26 -15.81
N SER A 10 1.15 -1.55 -16.61
CA SER A 10 0.35 -0.55 -17.32
C SER A 10 -1.10 -0.56 -16.84
N PHE A 11 -1.68 0.61 -16.70
CA PHE A 11 -3.07 0.78 -16.26
C PHE A 11 -3.70 2.03 -16.88
N ASN A 12 -5.03 2.05 -16.96
CA ASN A 12 -5.78 3.18 -17.49
C ASN A 12 -5.74 4.35 -16.51
N VAL A 13 -5.71 5.58 -17.03
CA VAL A 13 -5.74 6.81 -16.20
C VAL A 13 -6.94 6.84 -15.25
N ASP A 14 -8.07 6.24 -15.64
CA ASP A 14 -9.27 6.17 -14.82
C ASP A 14 -9.06 5.46 -13.47
N PHE A 15 -8.07 4.56 -13.40
CA PHE A 15 -7.64 3.95 -12.15
C PHE A 15 -7.29 5.01 -11.09
N ILE A 16 -6.65 6.11 -11.48
CA ILE A 16 -6.27 7.21 -10.56
C ILE A 16 -7.49 7.81 -9.89
N TYR A 17 -8.56 8.06 -10.65
CA TYR A 17 -9.78 8.68 -10.13
C TYR A 17 -10.49 7.76 -9.14
N PHE A 18 -10.64 6.49 -9.49
CA PHE A 18 -11.28 5.50 -8.63
C PHE A 18 -10.46 5.20 -7.36
N ASP A 19 -9.13 5.18 -7.48
CA ASP A 19 -8.21 4.96 -6.34
C ASP A 19 -8.21 6.16 -5.37
N LEU A 20 -8.27 7.39 -5.88
CA LEU A 20 -8.48 8.59 -5.05
C LEU A 20 -9.83 8.57 -4.34
N LEU A 21 -10.91 8.19 -5.05
CA LEU A 21 -12.24 8.08 -4.46
C LEU A 21 -12.26 7.03 -3.34
N PHE A 22 -11.66 5.86 -3.57
CA PHE A 22 -11.54 4.82 -2.55
C PHE A 22 -10.72 5.30 -1.36
N THR A 23 -9.62 6.02 -1.58
CA THR A 23 -8.80 6.59 -0.51
C THR A 23 -9.61 7.58 0.34
N LEU A 24 -10.46 8.41 -0.27
CA LEU A 24 -11.35 9.31 0.46
C LEU A 24 -12.38 8.53 1.30
N VAL A 25 -12.99 7.48 0.73
CA VAL A 25 -13.91 6.60 1.46
C VAL A 25 -13.21 5.92 2.63
N TRP A 26 -11.97 5.45 2.43
CA TRP A 26 -11.14 4.82 3.45
C TRP A 26 -10.88 5.78 4.63
N ILE A 27 -10.42 7.00 4.33
CA ILE A 27 -10.19 8.05 5.34
C ILE A 27 -11.49 8.37 6.09
N ALA A 28 -12.61 8.53 5.38
CA ALA A 28 -13.90 8.85 5.98
C ALA A 28 -14.38 7.73 6.93
N LEU A 29 -14.18 6.46 6.56
CA LEU A 29 -14.52 5.31 7.41
C LEU A 29 -13.65 5.24 8.66
N LEU A 30 -12.33 5.45 8.53
CA LEU A 30 -11.43 5.50 9.67
C LEU A 30 -11.80 6.63 10.63
N TRP A 31 -12.09 7.82 10.10
CA TRP A 31 -12.51 8.98 10.89
C TRP A 31 -13.81 8.72 11.64
N LYS A 32 -14.85 8.26 10.92
CA LYS A 32 -16.18 7.96 11.49
C LYS A 32 -16.11 6.92 12.61
N ARG A 33 -15.17 5.97 12.51
CA ARG A 33 -14.95 4.91 13.52
C ARG A 33 -13.89 5.27 14.57
N GLY A 34 -13.42 6.51 14.62
CA GLY A 34 -12.48 6.99 15.65
C GLY A 34 -11.06 6.42 15.55
N TYR A 35 -10.65 5.91 14.38
CA TYR A 35 -9.30 5.37 14.16
C TYR A 35 -8.26 6.49 13.92
N VAL A 36 -8.09 7.35 14.91
CA VAL A 36 -7.14 8.48 14.84
C VAL A 36 -5.70 7.99 14.69
N LYS A 37 -5.30 6.95 15.44
CA LYS A 37 -3.95 6.38 15.36
C LYS A 37 -3.66 5.82 13.95
N PRO A 38 -4.50 4.94 13.37
CA PRO A 38 -4.32 4.54 11.97
C PRO A 38 -4.26 5.69 10.98
N LEU A 39 -5.09 6.72 11.12
CA LEU A 39 -5.03 7.89 10.23
C LEU A 39 -3.67 8.59 10.30
N LEU A 40 -3.14 8.83 11.50
CA LEU A 40 -1.82 9.43 11.67
C LEU A 40 -0.71 8.58 11.03
N PHE A 41 -0.76 7.26 11.18
CA PHE A 41 0.18 6.34 10.54
C PHE A 41 0.02 6.36 9.01
N GLY A 42 -1.21 6.48 8.51
CA GLY A 42 -1.47 6.67 7.08
C GLY A 42 -0.81 7.95 6.55
N PHE A 43 -1.01 9.09 7.22
CA PHE A 43 -0.35 10.35 6.83
C PHE A 43 1.17 10.28 6.87
N LEU A 44 1.75 9.59 7.87
CA LEU A 44 3.18 9.34 7.92
C LEU A 44 3.62 8.43 6.75
N GLY A 45 2.82 7.43 6.41
CA GLY A 45 3.03 6.56 5.25
C GLY A 45 3.07 7.33 3.93
N ILE A 46 2.22 8.35 3.75
CA ILE A 46 2.27 9.23 2.57
C ILE A 46 3.65 9.89 2.46
N LEU A 47 4.15 10.47 3.55
CA LEU A 47 5.44 11.15 3.56
C LEU A 47 6.59 10.18 3.26
N VAL A 48 6.61 9.01 3.93
CA VAL A 48 7.65 7.99 3.74
C VAL A 48 7.65 7.50 2.29
N ASN A 49 6.49 7.13 1.74
CA ASN A 49 6.39 6.68 0.36
C ASN A 49 6.81 7.76 -0.62
N PHE A 50 6.42 9.00 -0.39
CA PHE A 50 6.80 10.10 -1.28
C PHE A 50 8.31 10.31 -1.31
N ILE A 51 8.96 10.26 -0.14
CA ILE A 51 10.43 10.36 -0.05
C ILE A 51 11.09 9.21 -0.83
N VAL A 52 10.66 7.98 -0.58
CA VAL A 52 11.26 6.79 -1.20
C VAL A 52 10.99 6.74 -2.70
N ASP A 53 9.74 6.89 -3.12
CA ASP A 53 9.35 6.74 -4.53
C ASP A 53 9.85 7.88 -5.40
N TYR A 54 9.62 9.14 -4.98
CA TYR A 54 9.97 10.28 -5.80
C TYR A 54 11.44 10.67 -5.66
N TYR A 55 11.93 10.90 -4.44
CA TYR A 55 13.28 11.43 -4.25
C TYR A 55 14.34 10.35 -4.42
N ILE A 56 14.15 9.17 -3.82
CA ILE A 56 15.17 8.11 -3.87
C ILE A 56 15.07 7.35 -5.21
N TRP A 57 13.93 6.73 -5.51
CA TRP A 57 13.85 5.80 -6.65
C TRP A 57 13.72 6.49 -8.01
N TYR A 58 12.86 7.51 -8.13
CA TYR A 58 12.68 8.23 -9.39
C TYR A 58 13.81 9.25 -9.63
N ARG A 59 14.08 10.15 -8.69
CA ARG A 59 14.98 11.28 -8.92
C ARG A 59 16.47 10.94 -8.73
N TYR A 60 16.83 10.24 -7.67
CA TYR A 60 18.24 9.97 -7.33
C TYR A 60 18.79 8.72 -8.03
N LEU A 61 18.08 7.60 -7.95
CA LEU A 61 18.52 6.33 -8.53
C LEU A 61 18.09 6.14 -9.99
N GLY A 62 17.00 6.80 -10.44
CA GLY A 62 16.48 6.66 -11.80
C GLY A 62 15.95 5.25 -12.13
N ILE A 63 15.73 4.41 -11.12
CA ILE A 63 15.31 3.01 -11.28
C ILE A 63 13.79 2.86 -11.41
N ARG A 64 13.03 3.90 -11.08
CA ARG A 64 11.58 3.94 -11.24
C ARG A 64 11.24 5.01 -12.26
N THR A 65 10.50 4.66 -13.30
CA THR A 65 10.06 5.59 -14.33
C THR A 65 8.56 5.49 -14.53
N VAL A 66 7.97 6.59 -15.00
CA VAL A 66 6.54 6.68 -15.34
C VAL A 66 6.40 7.33 -16.70
N GLU A 67 5.65 6.68 -17.59
CA GLU A 67 5.46 7.06 -18.98
C GLU A 67 3.96 7.05 -19.32
N GLY A 68 3.57 7.73 -20.40
CA GLY A 68 2.17 7.80 -20.83
C GLY A 68 1.28 8.68 -19.94
N LEU A 69 1.88 9.61 -19.18
CA LEU A 69 1.13 10.56 -18.36
C LEU A 69 0.33 11.54 -19.24
N PRO A 70 -0.97 11.77 -18.96
CA PRO A 70 -1.73 12.86 -19.55
C PRO A 70 -1.08 14.24 -19.40
N ASN A 71 -1.38 15.15 -20.31
CA ASN A 71 -0.83 16.53 -20.29
C ASN A 71 -1.11 17.32 -19.01
N TRP A 72 -2.13 16.92 -18.22
CA TRP A 72 -2.51 17.59 -16.97
C TRP A 72 -1.80 17.04 -15.73
N ILE A 73 -1.02 15.95 -15.83
CA ILE A 73 -0.33 15.33 -14.70
C ILE A 73 1.17 15.23 -14.96
N SER A 74 1.95 15.88 -14.10
CA SER A 74 3.41 15.76 -14.12
C SER A 74 3.86 14.49 -13.40
N PRO A 75 5.09 13.98 -13.65
CA PRO A 75 5.66 12.87 -12.87
C PRO A 75 5.63 13.14 -11.36
N PHE A 76 5.96 14.37 -10.93
CA PHE A 76 5.87 14.77 -9.53
C PHE A 76 4.45 14.57 -8.97
N SER A 77 3.44 15.11 -9.66
CA SER A 77 2.03 14.99 -9.28
C SER A 77 1.57 13.53 -9.23
N PHE A 78 2.04 12.71 -10.17
CA PHE A 78 1.78 11.27 -10.18
C PHE A 78 2.35 10.59 -8.93
N PHE A 79 3.60 10.86 -8.57
CA PHE A 79 4.19 10.28 -7.36
C PHE A 79 3.55 10.81 -6.07
N VAL A 80 3.08 12.06 -6.03
CA VAL A 80 2.26 12.57 -4.91
C VAL A 80 0.97 11.77 -4.79
N TYR A 81 0.21 11.60 -5.89
CA TYR A 81 -0.99 10.77 -5.92
C TYR A 81 -0.70 9.35 -5.44
N PHE A 82 0.29 8.70 -6.03
CA PHE A 82 0.65 7.32 -5.73
C PHE A 82 1.04 7.15 -4.26
N SER A 83 1.75 8.12 -3.70
CA SER A 83 2.11 8.13 -2.28
C SER A 83 0.91 8.36 -1.37
N ILE A 84 -0.05 9.20 -1.78
CA ILE A 84 -1.27 9.47 -1.02
C ILE A 84 -2.08 8.19 -0.87
N THR A 85 -2.39 7.51 -1.97
CA THR A 85 -3.29 6.34 -1.92
C THR A 85 -2.61 5.18 -1.23
N TYR A 86 -1.41 4.81 -1.70
CA TYR A 86 -0.66 3.68 -1.17
C TYR A 86 -0.20 3.91 0.27
N GLY A 87 0.33 5.11 0.57
CA GLY A 87 0.79 5.49 1.90
C GLY A 87 -0.33 5.58 2.92
N MET A 88 -1.44 6.23 2.58
CA MET A 88 -2.59 6.30 3.49
C MET A 88 -3.15 4.92 3.74
N VAL A 89 -3.52 4.19 2.69
CA VAL A 89 -4.31 2.96 2.80
C VAL A 89 -3.50 1.85 3.47
N GLN A 90 -2.25 1.59 3.06
CA GLN A 90 -1.48 0.48 3.61
C GLN A 90 -1.02 0.71 5.04
N TYR A 91 -0.43 1.87 5.34
CA TYR A 91 0.13 2.13 6.67
C TYR A 91 -0.99 2.24 7.71
N SER A 92 -2.10 2.87 7.36
CA SER A 92 -3.27 2.89 8.24
C SER A 92 -3.87 1.50 8.40
N TYR A 93 -3.98 0.68 7.35
CA TYR A 93 -4.45 -0.69 7.44
C TYR A 93 -3.59 -1.55 8.38
N VAL A 94 -2.28 -1.52 8.22
CA VAL A 94 -1.35 -2.24 9.11
C VAL A 94 -1.59 -1.80 10.54
N GLN A 95 -1.71 -0.49 10.78
CA GLN A 95 -1.98 0.02 12.12
C GLN A 95 -3.37 -0.38 12.66
N VAL A 96 -4.39 -0.52 11.80
CA VAL A 96 -5.71 -1.07 12.19
C VAL A 96 -5.54 -2.50 12.70
N MET A 97 -4.71 -3.33 12.06
CA MET A 97 -4.48 -4.72 12.49
C MET A 97 -3.90 -4.80 13.91
N PHE A 98 -3.07 -3.84 14.30
CA PHE A 98 -2.44 -3.77 15.62
C PHE A 98 -3.21 -2.92 16.64
N SER A 99 -4.23 -2.19 16.21
CA SER A 99 -4.99 -1.33 17.10
C SER A 99 -6.00 -2.12 17.94
N THR A 100 -5.80 -2.12 19.25
CA THR A 100 -6.81 -2.47 20.26
C THR A 100 -7.54 -1.19 20.64
N GLN A 101 -8.76 -0.98 20.13
CA GLN A 101 -9.58 0.14 20.58
C GLN A 101 -10.17 -0.17 21.97
N PRO A 102 -10.01 0.72 22.97
CA PRO A 102 -10.71 0.57 24.24
C PRO A 102 -12.23 0.63 23.99
N GLY A 103 -12.94 -0.48 24.23
CA GLY A 103 -14.40 -0.58 24.05
C GLY A 103 -14.88 -1.46 22.89
N HIS A 104 -13.99 -1.91 21.99
CA HIS A 104 -14.31 -2.78 20.84
C HIS A 104 -13.89 -4.26 21.04
N LEU A 105 -13.66 -4.66 22.30
CA LEU A 105 -13.08 -5.97 22.66
C LEU A 105 -13.90 -7.18 22.19
N VAL A 106 -15.22 -7.02 21.98
CA VAL A 106 -16.12 -8.14 21.69
C VAL A 106 -16.06 -8.60 20.22
N ASN A 107 -15.47 -7.82 19.30
CA ASN A 107 -15.50 -8.15 17.85
C ASN A 107 -14.23 -7.82 17.06
N GLU A 108 -13.06 -7.71 17.70
CA GLU A 108 -11.81 -7.31 17.02
C GLU A 108 -11.47 -8.17 15.80
N ARG A 109 -11.63 -9.49 15.90
CA ARG A 109 -11.35 -10.41 14.78
C ARG A 109 -12.25 -10.12 13.59
N ARG A 110 -13.54 -9.92 13.84
CA ARG A 110 -14.52 -9.62 12.79
C ARG A 110 -14.24 -8.25 12.15
N GLU A 111 -13.85 -7.27 12.96
CA GLU A 111 -13.48 -5.95 12.47
C GLU A 111 -12.22 -5.98 11.59
N ARG A 112 -11.16 -6.69 12.02
CA ARG A 112 -9.95 -6.90 11.20
C ARG A 112 -10.29 -7.55 9.86
N ILE A 113 -11.15 -8.57 9.87
CA ILE A 113 -11.64 -9.21 8.64
C ILE A 113 -12.36 -8.19 7.76
N HIS A 114 -13.30 -7.39 8.28
CA HIS A 114 -13.98 -6.38 7.47
C HIS A 114 -13.02 -5.37 6.84
N TRP A 115 -12.00 -4.92 7.57
CA TRP A 115 -10.98 -4.02 7.03
C TRP A 115 -10.12 -4.68 5.95
N SER A 116 -9.74 -5.95 6.12
CA SER A 116 -9.02 -6.70 5.08
C SER A 116 -9.88 -6.93 3.85
N PHE A 117 -11.17 -7.23 4.02
CA PHE A 117 -12.13 -7.33 2.92
C PHE A 117 -12.26 -5.99 2.19
N LEU A 118 -12.43 -4.89 2.92
CA LEU A 118 -12.53 -3.56 2.34
C LEU A 118 -11.27 -3.20 1.54
N LEU A 119 -10.09 -3.48 2.08
CA LEU A 119 -8.81 -3.25 1.40
C LEU A 119 -8.73 -4.04 0.09
N PHE A 120 -8.88 -5.36 0.18
CA PHE A 120 -8.70 -6.26 -0.95
C PHE A 120 -9.76 -6.04 -2.03
N PHE A 121 -11.04 -6.07 -1.66
CA PHE A 121 -12.11 -5.87 -2.63
C PHE A 121 -12.19 -4.43 -3.12
N GLY A 122 -11.81 -3.44 -2.31
CA GLY A 122 -11.75 -2.05 -2.74
C GLY A 122 -10.82 -1.86 -3.94
N TRP A 123 -9.56 -2.28 -3.81
CA TRP A 123 -8.59 -2.20 -4.92
C TRP A 123 -8.91 -3.13 -6.09
N LEU A 124 -9.44 -4.32 -5.82
CA LEU A 124 -9.89 -5.22 -6.88
C LEU A 124 -11.01 -4.58 -7.71
N ILE A 125 -12.02 -3.99 -7.06
CA ILE A 125 -13.13 -3.30 -7.73
C ILE A 125 -12.59 -2.13 -8.56
N ILE A 126 -11.64 -1.34 -8.05
CA ILE A 126 -11.03 -0.25 -8.82
C ILE A 126 -10.42 -0.78 -10.13
N GLY A 127 -9.64 -1.87 -10.05
CA GLY A 127 -9.07 -2.52 -11.23
C GLY A 127 -10.15 -2.90 -12.25
N PHE A 128 -11.21 -3.59 -11.81
CA PHE A 128 -12.32 -3.98 -12.70
C PHE A 128 -13.08 -2.78 -13.28
N VAL A 129 -13.45 -1.82 -12.44
CA VAL A 129 -14.23 -0.64 -12.86
C VAL A 129 -13.43 0.22 -13.85
N SER A 130 -12.12 0.36 -13.65
CA SER A 130 -11.24 1.10 -14.58
C SER A 130 -11.15 0.50 -15.99
N VAL A 131 -11.50 -0.79 -16.14
CA VAL A 131 -11.54 -1.49 -17.42
C VAL A 131 -12.97 -1.48 -18.01
N LEU A 132 -13.99 -1.61 -17.16
CA LEU A 132 -15.38 -1.69 -17.58
C LEU A 132 -16.01 -0.33 -17.93
N LEU A 133 -15.54 0.75 -17.29
CA LEU A 133 -16.02 2.11 -17.49
C LEU A 133 -14.87 3.05 -17.88
N PRO A 134 -14.27 2.89 -19.08
CA PRO A 134 -13.23 3.78 -19.55
C PRO A 134 -13.82 5.17 -19.84
N ILE A 135 -13.38 6.16 -19.07
CA ILE A 135 -13.65 7.59 -19.27
C ILE A 135 -12.51 8.21 -20.09
N ASN A 136 -11.28 7.72 -19.90
CA ASN A 136 -10.08 8.18 -20.59
C ASN A 136 -9.20 6.99 -21.03
N ASP A 137 -9.00 6.88 -22.35
CA ASP A 137 -8.23 5.79 -22.97
C ASP A 137 -6.71 5.91 -22.79
N THR A 138 -6.23 6.96 -22.11
CA THR A 138 -4.80 7.14 -21.84
C THR A 138 -4.32 6.06 -20.88
N LYS A 139 -3.18 5.44 -21.21
CA LYS A 139 -2.54 4.40 -20.39
C LYS A 139 -1.25 4.92 -19.80
N ILE A 140 -1.09 4.70 -18.50
CA ILE A 140 0.13 5.01 -17.75
C ILE A 140 0.91 3.72 -17.58
N THR A 141 2.20 3.77 -17.86
CA THR A 141 3.13 2.67 -17.62
C THR A 141 4.12 3.06 -16.55
N VAL A 142 4.22 2.25 -15.51
CA VAL A 142 5.21 2.40 -14.43
C VAL A 142 6.18 1.26 -14.52
N THR A 143 7.47 1.59 -14.59
CA THR A 143 8.54 0.60 -14.71
C THR A 143 9.51 0.75 -13.53
N ARG A 144 9.97 -0.39 -12.99
CA ARG A 144 10.95 -0.48 -11.90
C ARG A 144 12.07 -1.45 -12.28
N ILE A 145 13.31 -0.99 -12.26
CA ILE A 145 14.51 -1.79 -12.54
C ILE A 145 15.04 -2.33 -11.21
N MET A 146 14.88 -3.63 -10.98
CA MET A 146 15.11 -4.31 -9.69
C MET A 146 16.37 -5.16 -9.63
N THR A 147 17.24 -5.09 -10.64
CA THR A 147 18.39 -6.01 -10.79
C THR A 147 19.26 -6.08 -9.54
N GLU A 148 19.63 -4.95 -8.94
CA GLU A 148 20.46 -4.91 -7.73
C GLU A 148 19.63 -4.91 -6.43
N GLN A 149 18.39 -4.42 -6.49
CA GLN A 149 17.54 -4.25 -5.31
C GLN A 149 16.80 -5.51 -4.89
N ARG A 150 16.53 -6.44 -5.80
CA ARG A 150 15.72 -7.64 -5.53
C ARG A 150 16.26 -8.46 -4.36
N ILE A 151 17.58 -8.68 -4.32
CA ILE A 151 18.22 -9.45 -3.25
C ILE A 151 18.12 -8.69 -1.92
N ILE A 152 18.33 -7.37 -1.95
CA ILE A 152 18.22 -6.51 -0.77
C ILE A 152 16.79 -6.57 -0.22
N GLU A 153 15.78 -6.43 -1.07
CA GLU A 153 14.36 -6.49 -0.67
C GLU A 153 14.00 -7.85 -0.04
N VAL A 154 14.51 -8.96 -0.59
CA VAL A 154 14.31 -10.29 0.01
C VAL A 154 14.92 -10.35 1.42
N PHE A 155 16.14 -9.84 1.62
CA PHE A 155 16.77 -9.81 2.94
C PHE A 155 16.06 -8.87 3.91
N VAL A 156 15.55 -7.73 3.43
CA VAL A 156 14.73 -6.80 4.23
C VAL A 156 13.47 -7.52 4.72
N VAL A 157 12.73 -8.20 3.83
CA VAL A 157 11.54 -8.97 4.22
C VAL A 157 11.89 -10.06 5.23
N ILE A 158 12.96 -10.83 5.01
CA ILE A 158 13.41 -11.86 5.97
C ILE A 158 13.73 -11.22 7.32
N GLY A 159 14.47 -10.10 7.34
CA GLY A 159 14.81 -9.37 8.56
C GLY A 159 13.58 -8.86 9.32
N GLU A 160 12.60 -8.31 8.61
CA GLU A 160 11.33 -7.84 9.19
C GLU A 160 10.52 -8.97 9.82
N TYR A 161 10.45 -10.14 9.16
CA TYR A 161 9.76 -11.30 9.72
C TYR A 161 10.52 -11.93 10.90
N ILE A 162 11.86 -11.92 10.88
CA ILE A 162 12.67 -12.31 12.05
C ILE A 162 12.39 -11.38 13.22
N LEU A 163 12.32 -10.07 12.98
CA LEU A 163 11.98 -9.09 14.02
C LEU A 163 10.57 -9.34 14.57
N LEU A 164 9.57 -9.59 13.72
CA LEU A 164 8.21 -9.93 14.15
C LEU A 164 8.18 -11.21 14.99
N ALA A 165 8.91 -12.26 14.58
CA ALA A 165 9.01 -13.50 15.34
C ALA A 165 9.68 -13.28 16.71
N LEU A 166 10.72 -12.45 16.77
CA LEU A 166 11.39 -12.09 18.02
C LEU A 166 10.47 -11.28 18.94
N LEU A 167 9.71 -10.33 18.40
CA LEU A 167 8.73 -9.56 19.18
C LEU A 167 7.60 -10.44 19.72
N ALA A 168 7.13 -11.42 18.94
CA ALA A 168 6.17 -12.42 19.40
C ALA A 168 6.75 -13.32 20.49
N TYR A 169 8.00 -13.78 20.34
CA TYR A 169 8.69 -14.56 21.37
C TYR A 169 8.83 -13.77 22.68
N LEU A 170 9.14 -12.47 22.59
CA LEU A 170 9.22 -11.55 23.73
C LEU A 170 7.84 -11.12 24.29
N LYS A 171 6.74 -11.65 23.74
CA LYS A 171 5.35 -11.33 24.12
C LYS A 171 5.05 -9.82 24.11
N LYS A 172 5.67 -9.08 23.19
CA LYS A 172 5.41 -7.64 22.99
C LYS A 172 4.23 -7.47 22.04
N PHE A 173 3.47 -6.39 22.24
CA PHE A 173 2.37 -5.97 21.35
C PHE A 173 1.24 -6.99 21.13
N ASN A 174 1.06 -7.95 22.06
CA ASN A 174 0.07 -9.04 21.92
C ASN A 174 0.20 -9.81 20.58
N LEU A 175 1.42 -9.91 20.07
CA LEU A 175 1.73 -10.66 18.86
C LEU A 175 1.68 -12.16 19.15
N ASP A 176 0.89 -12.89 18.35
CA ASP A 176 0.84 -14.35 18.33
C ASP A 176 1.10 -14.86 16.90
N TRP A 177 1.55 -16.11 16.77
CA TRP A 177 1.85 -16.74 15.48
C TRP A 177 0.69 -16.72 14.49
N LYS A 178 -0.55 -16.80 15.02
CA LYS A 178 -1.77 -16.68 14.21
C LYS A 178 -1.90 -15.29 13.57
N MET A 179 -1.54 -14.24 14.30
CA MET A 179 -1.61 -12.87 13.81
C MET A 179 -0.51 -12.59 12.78
N ILE A 180 0.71 -13.07 13.02
CA ILE A 180 1.80 -12.98 12.04
C ILE A 180 1.42 -13.68 10.74
N SER A 181 0.89 -14.91 10.84
CA SER A 181 0.45 -15.68 9.67
C SER A 181 -0.70 -14.99 8.92
N TYR A 182 -1.63 -14.38 9.65
CA TYR A 182 -2.72 -13.61 9.05
C TYR A 182 -2.20 -12.40 8.25
N ILE A 183 -1.31 -11.61 8.85
CA ILE A 183 -0.74 -10.43 8.18
C ILE A 183 0.07 -10.85 6.96
N PHE A 184 0.84 -11.93 7.05
CA PHE A 184 1.57 -12.50 5.92
C PHE A 184 0.64 -12.88 4.78
N LEU A 185 -0.43 -13.63 5.06
CA LEU A 185 -1.40 -14.04 4.03
C LEU A 185 -2.08 -12.84 3.38
N VAL A 186 -2.52 -11.85 4.16
CA VAL A 186 -3.11 -10.63 3.56
C VAL A 186 -2.08 -9.91 2.70
N GLY A 187 -0.82 -9.80 3.14
CA GLY A 187 0.26 -9.22 2.36
C GLY A 187 0.46 -9.92 1.01
N VAL A 188 0.44 -11.25 0.99
CA VAL A 188 0.55 -12.05 -0.25
C VAL A 188 -0.63 -11.83 -1.20
N PHE A 189 -1.86 -11.67 -0.69
CA PHE A 189 -3.03 -11.46 -1.56
C PHE A 189 -3.15 -10.04 -2.10
N VAL A 190 -2.56 -9.05 -1.43
CA VAL A 190 -2.68 -7.63 -1.81
C VAL A 190 -1.60 -7.20 -2.82
N HIS A 191 -0.56 -8.01 -3.03
CA HIS A 191 0.64 -7.66 -3.80
C HIS A 191 0.86 -8.44 -5.10
#